data_AF-A0A6J4IHN0-F1
#
_entry.id   AF-A0A6J4IHN0-F1
#
_cell.length_a   1.000
_cell.length_b   1.000
_cell.length_c   1.000
_cell.angle_alpha   90.00
_cell.angle_beta   90.00
_cell.angle_gamma   90.00
#
_symmetry.space_group_name_H-M   'P 1'
#
loop_
_entity.id
_entity.type
_entity.pdbx_description
1 polymer ?
#
loop_
_entity_poly.entity_id
_entity_poly.type
_entity_poly.pdbx_seq_one_letter_code
_entity_poly.pdbx_strand_id
1 'polypeptide(L)'
;MIKPWPLRPAIPGGFTLDDFTHDTTTNTVTCPNGVTRPITASGAVTFGANCRGCPLRERCTTATDGRTLRLGPHHALQRAHRLRAQLPEHLESYRRHRPMVERSIAWLTRGNRRVPHRGVVKNNAWLHTRVAALNLRRLLTLGLHLNHDRWALATV
;
A
#
# COMPACT_ATOMS: atom_id res chain seq x y z
N MET A 1 1.79 5.54 -0.89
CA MET A 1 1.53 4.33 -0.07
C MET A 1 2.74 4.12 0.82
N ILE A 2 2.60 4.08 2.15
CA ILE A 2 3.75 3.95 3.08
C ILE A 2 4.03 2.47 3.41
N LYS A 3 2.98 1.70 3.74
CA LYS A 3 3.07 0.25 3.91
C LYS A 3 2.65 -0.43 2.61
N PRO A 4 3.46 -1.32 2.02
CA PRO A 4 3.04 -2.08 0.86
C PRO A 4 1.83 -2.97 1.17
N TRP A 5 0.96 -3.15 0.19
CA TRP A 5 -0.09 -4.15 0.28
C TRP A 5 0.53 -5.56 0.40
N PRO A 6 0.03 -6.41 1.31
CA PRO A 6 0.52 -7.76 1.44
C PRO A 6 0.21 -8.55 0.17
N LEU A 7 1.18 -9.33 -0.29
CA LEU A 7 0.94 -10.32 -1.32
C LEU A 7 0.18 -11.50 -0.74
N ARG A 8 -0.76 -12.03 -1.52
CA ARG A 8 -1.51 -13.22 -1.16
C ARG A 8 -1.02 -14.37 -2.05
N PRO A 9 -0.31 -15.37 -1.50
CA PRO A 9 0.01 -16.57 -2.27
C PRO A 9 -1.29 -17.35 -2.54
N ALA A 10 -1.31 -18.16 -3.61
CA ALA A 10 -2.49 -18.99 -3.91
C ALA A 10 -2.61 -20.18 -2.94
N ILE A 11 -1.50 -20.59 -2.35
CA ILE A 11 -1.41 -21.65 -1.35
C ILE A 11 -0.75 -21.03 -0.11
N PRO A 12 -1.26 -21.27 1.11
CA PRO A 12 -0.62 -20.81 2.33
C PRO A 12 0.85 -21.23 2.41
N GLY A 13 1.76 -20.29 2.67
CA GLY A 13 3.22 -20.53 2.68
C GLY A 13 3.85 -20.80 1.29
N GLY A 14 3.04 -20.73 0.23
CA GLY A 14 3.47 -20.94 -1.15
C GLY A 14 4.04 -19.68 -1.82
N PHE A 15 4.26 -19.80 -3.13
CA PHE A 15 4.82 -18.72 -3.93
C PHE A 15 3.82 -17.55 -4.10
N THR A 16 4.35 -16.36 -3.89
CA THR A 16 3.73 -15.06 -4.16
C THR A 16 4.08 -14.55 -5.56
N LEU A 17 3.55 -13.38 -5.92
CA LEU A 17 3.92 -12.73 -7.18
C LEU A 17 5.40 -12.30 -7.21
N ASP A 18 6.00 -12.01 -6.06
CA ASP A 18 7.39 -11.53 -6.01
C ASP A 18 8.42 -12.65 -6.25
N ASP A 19 8.04 -13.91 -6.05
CA ASP A 19 8.89 -15.08 -6.34
C ASP A 19 9.07 -15.33 -7.85
N PHE A 20 8.30 -14.64 -8.70
CA PHE A 20 8.43 -14.69 -10.15
C PHE A 20 9.28 -13.51 -10.62
N THR A 21 10.27 -13.75 -11.46
CA THR A 21 11.17 -12.71 -11.99
C THR A 21 10.50 -12.01 -13.17
N HIS A 22 10.35 -10.70 -13.09
CA HIS A 22 9.79 -9.88 -14.17
C HIS A 22 10.92 -9.16 -14.91
N ASP A 23 11.10 -9.46 -16.19
CA ASP A 23 11.98 -8.72 -17.09
C ASP A 23 11.17 -7.67 -17.85
N THR A 24 11.39 -6.40 -17.51
CA THR A 24 10.72 -5.26 -18.14
C THR A 24 11.20 -4.98 -19.55
N THR A 25 12.41 -5.43 -19.91
CA THR A 25 13.01 -5.19 -21.23
C THR A 25 12.36 -6.08 -22.28
N THR A 26 12.20 -7.36 -21.95
CA THR A 26 11.55 -8.35 -22.83
C THR A 26 10.05 -8.51 -22.57
N ASN A 27 9.53 -7.86 -21.53
CA ASN A 27 8.15 -7.97 -21.05
C ASN A 27 7.74 -9.43 -20.79
N THR A 28 8.60 -10.16 -20.07
CA THR A 28 8.41 -11.57 -19.73
C THR A 28 8.45 -11.80 -18.22
N VAL A 29 7.90 -12.94 -17.80
CA VAL A 29 7.98 -13.40 -16.41
C VAL A 29 8.49 -14.83 -16.36
N THR A 30 9.48 -15.07 -15.51
CA THR A 30 10.06 -16.38 -15.22
C THR A 30 9.57 -16.89 -13.88
N CYS A 31 9.09 -18.14 -13.84
CA CYS A 31 8.65 -18.77 -12.60
C CYS A 31 9.81 -19.35 -11.78
N PRO A 32 9.59 -19.70 -10.49
CA PRO A 32 10.61 -20.33 -9.65
C PRO A 32 11.19 -21.64 -10.21
N ASN A 33 10.49 -22.31 -11.13
CA ASN A 33 10.96 -23.52 -11.83
C ASN A 33 11.68 -23.21 -13.17
N GLY A 34 12.02 -21.95 -13.43
CA GLY A 34 12.80 -21.53 -14.61
C GLY A 34 12.01 -21.38 -15.91
N VAL A 35 10.69 -21.59 -15.92
CA VAL A 35 9.87 -21.41 -17.14
C VAL A 35 9.57 -19.93 -17.35
N THR A 36 9.85 -19.42 -18.55
CA THR A 36 9.58 -18.02 -18.93
C THR A 36 8.36 -17.92 -19.86
N ARG A 37 7.49 -16.94 -19.64
CA ARG A 37 6.31 -16.66 -20.46
C ARG A 37 6.16 -15.16 -20.71
N PRO A 38 5.66 -14.75 -21.89
CA PRO A 38 5.41 -13.35 -22.19
C PRO A 38 4.22 -12.82 -21.40
N ILE A 39 4.22 -11.51 -21.13
CA ILE A 39 3.09 -10.78 -20.58
C ILE A 39 2.18 -10.32 -21.72
N THR A 40 0.89 -10.62 -21.64
CA THR A 40 -0.09 -10.16 -22.63
C THR A 40 -0.34 -8.65 -22.52
N ALA A 41 -0.95 -8.04 -23.55
CA ALA A 41 -1.34 -6.63 -23.49
C ALA A 41 -2.29 -6.29 -22.32
N SER A 42 -3.06 -7.27 -21.83
CA SER A 42 -3.91 -7.15 -20.65
C SER A 42 -3.20 -7.43 -19.32
N GLY A 43 -1.88 -7.61 -19.33
CA GLY A 43 -1.06 -7.86 -18.15
C GLY A 43 -1.16 -9.30 -17.62
N ALA A 44 -1.62 -10.26 -18.42
CA ALA A 44 -1.74 -11.66 -18.01
C ALA A 44 -0.45 -12.42 -18.32
N VAL A 45 -0.12 -13.41 -17.47
CA VAL A 45 0.91 -14.42 -17.76
C VAL A 45 0.33 -15.78 -17.46
N THR A 46 0.18 -16.61 -18.47
CA THR A 46 -0.36 -17.98 -18.32
C THR A 46 0.76 -18.99 -18.55
N PHE A 47 1.06 -19.79 -17.53
CA PHE A 47 2.06 -20.87 -17.59
C PHE A 47 1.49 -22.17 -18.16
N GLY A 48 0.19 -22.43 -17.94
CA GLY A 48 -0.54 -23.48 -18.64
C GLY A 48 0.04 -24.88 -18.41
N ALA A 49 0.14 -25.64 -19.51
CA ALA A 49 0.68 -27.00 -19.55
C ALA A 49 2.09 -27.16 -18.95
N ASN A 50 2.90 -26.11 -18.89
CA ASN A 50 4.23 -26.16 -18.26
C ASN A 50 4.16 -26.44 -16.75
N CYS A 51 2.99 -26.23 -16.12
CA CYS A 51 2.76 -26.58 -14.74
C CYS A 51 2.39 -28.06 -14.54
N ARG A 52 2.15 -28.85 -15.60
CA ARG A 52 1.87 -30.29 -15.49
C ARG A 52 3.16 -31.03 -15.14
N GLY A 53 3.13 -31.83 -14.07
CA GLY A 53 4.32 -32.53 -13.57
C GLY A 53 5.39 -31.62 -12.95
N CYS A 54 5.11 -30.33 -12.76
CA CYS A 54 6.06 -29.41 -12.12
C CYS A 54 6.24 -29.79 -10.63
N PRO A 55 7.47 -30.03 -10.16
CA PRO A 55 7.72 -30.45 -8.77
C PRO A 55 7.35 -29.38 -7.75
N LEU A 56 7.28 -28.10 -8.17
CA LEU A 56 6.91 -26.98 -7.32
C LEU A 56 5.40 -26.69 -7.31
N ARG A 57 4.58 -27.47 -8.03
CA ARG A 57 3.15 -27.20 -8.23
C ARG A 57 2.38 -27.11 -6.92
N GLU A 58 2.65 -28.02 -5.98
CA GLU A 58 1.98 -28.10 -4.67
C GLU A 58 2.16 -26.85 -3.80
N ARG A 59 3.20 -26.06 -4.06
CA ARG A 59 3.45 -24.76 -3.41
C ARG A 59 3.10 -23.56 -4.30
N CYS A 60 2.79 -23.80 -5.57
CA CYS A 60 2.65 -22.75 -6.59
C CYS A 60 1.20 -22.47 -6.99
N THR A 61 0.35 -23.47 -7.22
CA THR A 61 -1.03 -23.25 -7.65
C THR A 61 -1.94 -24.43 -7.34
N THR A 62 -3.21 -24.15 -7.02
CA THR A 62 -4.28 -25.15 -6.96
C THR A 62 -5.06 -25.26 -8.27
N ALA A 63 -4.83 -24.35 -9.23
CA ALA A 63 -5.55 -24.34 -10.49
C ALA A 63 -5.15 -25.52 -11.40
N THR A 64 -6.15 -26.25 -11.91
CA THR A 64 -5.98 -27.41 -12.78
C THR A 64 -5.17 -27.09 -14.03
N ASP A 65 -5.46 -25.97 -14.69
CA ASP A 65 -4.80 -25.56 -15.94
C ASP A 65 -3.43 -24.90 -15.74
N GLY A 66 -2.95 -24.80 -14.50
CA GLY A 66 -1.66 -24.20 -14.15
C GLY A 66 -1.77 -22.76 -13.64
N ARG A 67 -0.61 -22.16 -13.34
CA ARG A 67 -0.54 -20.84 -12.71
C ARG A 67 -0.82 -19.75 -13.74
N THR A 68 -1.65 -18.78 -13.35
CA THR A 68 -1.83 -17.52 -14.07
C THR A 68 -1.51 -16.35 -13.16
N LEU A 69 -0.74 -15.38 -13.65
CA LEU A 69 -0.45 -14.13 -12.97
C LEU A 69 -1.15 -12.96 -13.66
N ARG A 70 -1.43 -11.92 -12.87
CA ARG A 70 -1.96 -10.64 -13.36
C ARG A 70 -1.05 -9.52 -12.86
N LEU A 71 -0.42 -8.82 -13.79
CA LEU A 71 0.44 -7.68 -13.55
C LEU A 71 -0.31 -6.43 -13.98
N GLY A 72 -0.56 -5.53 -13.03
CA GLY A 72 -1.11 -4.21 -13.34
C GLY A 72 -0.04 -3.26 -13.89
N PRO A 73 -0.44 -2.10 -14.44
CA PRO A 73 0.49 -1.12 -15.02
C PRO A 73 1.63 -0.67 -14.07
N HIS A 74 1.35 -0.61 -12.77
CA HIS A 74 2.30 -0.16 -11.75
C HIS A 74 3.00 -1.33 -11.02
N HIS A 75 3.00 -2.54 -11.57
CA HIS A 75 3.54 -3.73 -10.91
C HIS A 75 5.02 -3.55 -10.51
N ALA A 76 5.85 -3.01 -11.41
CA ALA A 76 7.28 -2.77 -11.13
C ALA A 76 7.48 -1.81 -9.95
N LEU A 77 6.73 -0.69 -9.92
CA LEU A 77 6.76 0.27 -8.81
C LEU A 77 6.32 -0.37 -7.49
N GLN A 78 5.27 -1.21 -7.52
CA GLN A 78 4.79 -1.90 -6.32
C GLN A 78 5.82 -2.91 -5.78
N ARG A 79 6.52 -3.62 -6.67
CA ARG A 79 7.60 -4.54 -6.30
C ARG A 79 8.78 -3.77 -5.69
N ALA A 80 9.26 -2.73 -6.35
CA ALA A 80 10.33 -1.87 -5.83
C ALA A 80 9.95 -1.29 -4.46
N HIS A 81 8.69 -0.88 -4.29
CA HIS A 81 8.17 -0.40 -3.02
C HIS A 81 8.19 -1.48 -1.92
N ARG A 82 7.83 -2.74 -2.25
CA ARG A 82 7.91 -3.87 -1.30
C ARG A 82 9.35 -4.15 -0.88
N LEU A 83 10.30 -4.13 -1.81
CA LEU A 83 11.73 -4.30 -1.50
C LEU A 83 12.23 -3.17 -0.59
N ARG A 84 11.98 -1.92 -0.97
CA ARG A 84 12.35 -0.74 -0.16
C ARG A 84 11.74 -0.77 1.24
N ALA A 85 10.53 -1.31 1.38
CA ALA A 85 9.85 -1.38 2.67
C ALA A 85 10.47 -2.39 3.66
N GLN A 86 11.34 -3.28 3.19
CA GLN A 86 12.11 -4.20 4.03
C GLN A 86 13.40 -3.58 4.57
N LEU A 87 13.83 -2.43 4.03
CA LEU A 87 15.05 -1.77 4.47
C LEU A 87 14.93 -1.30 5.92
N PRO A 88 15.98 -1.47 6.76
CA PRO A 88 15.94 -1.12 8.18
C PRO A 88 15.52 0.33 8.45
N GLU A 89 16.05 1.29 7.69
CA GLU A 89 15.74 2.71 7.81
C GLU A 89 14.27 3.02 7.48
N HIS A 90 13.69 2.28 6.53
CA HIS A 90 12.27 2.40 6.21
C HIS A 90 11.41 1.83 7.34
N LEU A 91 11.78 0.69 7.91
CA LEU A 91 11.08 0.06 9.03
C LEU A 91 11.14 0.93 10.28
N GLU A 92 12.30 1.50 10.59
CA GLU A 92 12.48 2.41 11.72
C GLU A 92 11.63 3.67 11.57
N SER A 93 11.74 4.35 10.43
CA SER A 93 10.91 5.53 10.12
C SER A 93 9.42 5.20 10.19
N TYR A 94 9.00 4.08 9.61
CA TYR A 94 7.62 3.63 9.67
C TYR A 94 7.14 3.39 11.10
N ARG A 95 7.91 2.67 11.93
CA ARG A 95 7.58 2.41 13.34
C ARG A 95 7.51 3.71 14.15
N ARG A 96 8.44 4.64 13.92
CA ARG A 96 8.50 5.93 14.60
C ARG A 96 7.29 6.80 14.29
N HIS A 97 6.91 6.91 13.01
CA HIS A 97 5.91 7.89 12.57
C HIS A 97 4.49 7.35 12.45
N ARG A 98 4.31 6.04 12.24
CA ARG A 98 2.97 5.43 12.07
C ARG A 98 2.01 5.78 13.21
N PRO A 99 2.37 5.67 14.51
CA PRO A 99 1.42 5.97 15.58
C PRO A 99 0.86 7.40 15.52
N MET A 100 1.67 8.37 15.10
CA MET A 100 1.25 9.77 14.96
C MET A 100 0.27 9.93 13.80
N VAL A 101 0.56 9.32 12.65
CA VAL A 101 -0.31 9.36 11.46
C VAL A 101 -1.66 8.70 11.72
N GLU A 102 -1.65 7.48 12.26
CA GLU A 102 -2.88 6.71 12.55
C GLU A 102 -3.76 7.43 13.58
N ARG A 103 -3.14 8.09 14.57
CA ARG A 103 -3.85 8.91 15.56
C ARG A 103 -4.53 10.12 14.92
N SER A 104 -3.84 10.83 14.03
CA SER A 104 -4.42 11.95 13.28
C SER A 104 -5.59 11.50 12.39
N ILE A 105 -5.47 10.35 11.72
CA ILE A 105 -6.56 9.75 10.93
C ILE A 105 -7.73 9.36 11.84
N ALA A 106 -7.46 8.80 13.02
CA ALA A 106 -8.51 8.45 13.99
C ALA A 106 -9.28 9.70 14.45
N TRP A 107 -8.59 10.80 14.77
CA TRP A 107 -9.25 12.07 15.13
C TRP A 107 -10.05 12.64 13.96
N LEU A 108 -9.49 12.57 12.75
CA LEU A 108 -10.17 13.01 11.55
C LEU A 108 -11.47 12.22 11.31
N THR A 109 -11.45 10.90 11.48
CA THR A 109 -12.58 10.05 11.12
C THR A 109 -13.58 9.81 12.26
N ARG A 110 -13.23 10.09 13.51
CA ARG A 110 -14.11 9.88 14.68
C ARG A 110 -15.42 10.66 14.53
N GLY A 111 -16.54 9.94 14.54
CA GLY A 111 -17.90 10.48 14.35
C GLY A 111 -18.18 11.03 12.94
N ASN A 112 -17.23 10.94 12.00
CA ASN A 112 -17.29 11.61 10.69
C ASN A 112 -16.63 10.72 9.61
N ARG A 113 -17.00 9.44 9.58
CA ARG A 113 -16.46 8.45 8.60
C ARG A 113 -16.96 8.67 7.17
N ARG A 114 -17.99 9.50 7.00
CA ARG A 114 -18.56 9.88 5.69
C ARG A 114 -18.49 11.39 5.55
N VAL A 115 -18.26 11.84 4.33
CA VAL A 115 -18.29 13.25 3.98
C VAL A 115 -19.75 13.69 3.75
N PRO A 116 -20.14 14.92 4.12
CA PRO A 116 -21.56 15.30 4.17
C PRO A 116 -22.11 15.85 2.85
N HIS A 117 -21.27 16.19 1.87
CA HIS A 117 -21.70 16.87 0.64
C HIS A 117 -21.62 15.95 -0.59
N ARG A 118 -22.31 16.36 -1.65
CA ARG A 118 -22.14 15.79 -3.00
C ARG A 118 -21.03 16.55 -3.74
N GLY A 119 -20.16 15.80 -4.42
CA GLY A 119 -19.06 16.36 -5.22
C GLY A 119 -17.75 16.56 -4.44
N VAL A 120 -16.63 16.54 -5.16
CA VAL A 120 -15.27 16.59 -4.58
C VAL A 120 -14.97 17.95 -3.95
N VAL A 121 -15.30 19.04 -4.64
CA VAL A 121 -14.94 20.41 -4.22
C VAL A 121 -15.49 20.75 -2.84
N LYS A 122 -16.79 20.54 -2.61
CA LYS A 122 -17.45 20.83 -1.32
C LYS A 122 -16.88 19.96 -0.19
N ASN A 123 -16.62 18.68 -0.48
CA ASN A 123 -16.04 17.78 0.52
C ASN A 123 -14.57 18.09 0.82
N ASN A 124 -13.81 18.60 -0.15
CA ASN A 124 -12.46 19.07 0.10
C ASN A 124 -12.45 20.29 1.03
N ALA A 125 -13.33 21.27 0.78
CA ALA A 125 -13.49 22.42 1.66
C ALA A 125 -13.90 21.99 3.09
N TRP A 126 -14.89 21.10 3.21
CA TRP A 126 -15.29 20.54 4.50
C TRP A 126 -14.13 19.83 5.22
N LEU A 127 -13.32 19.05 4.49
CA LEU A 127 -12.17 18.35 5.04
C LEU A 127 -11.12 19.33 5.59
N HIS A 128 -10.80 20.38 4.85
CA HIS A 128 -9.86 21.42 5.30
C HIS A 128 -10.36 22.12 6.57
N THR A 129 -11.63 22.53 6.61
CA THR A 129 -12.23 23.15 7.81
C THR A 129 -12.14 22.22 9.01
N ARG A 130 -12.44 20.93 8.82
CA ARG A 130 -12.35 19.93 9.89
C ARG A 130 -10.93 19.73 10.40
N VAL A 131 -9.95 19.63 9.49
CA VAL A 131 -8.53 19.53 9.87
C VAL A 131 -8.07 20.78 10.62
N ALA A 132 -8.46 21.97 10.19
CA ALA A 132 -8.16 23.22 10.88
C ALA A 132 -8.73 23.23 12.31
N ALA A 133 -9.99 22.81 12.50
CA ALA A 133 -10.60 22.70 13.82
C ALA A 133 -9.89 21.67 14.73
N LEU A 134 -9.45 20.54 14.18
CA LEU A 134 -8.67 19.55 14.93
C LEU A 134 -7.30 20.08 15.35
N ASN A 135 -6.62 20.80 14.46
CA ASN A 135 -5.35 21.47 14.76
C ASN A 135 -5.54 22.51 15.86
N LEU A 136 -6.59 23.33 15.79
CA LEU A 136 -6.92 24.31 16.83
C LEU A 136 -7.17 23.62 18.18
N ARG A 137 -7.96 22.53 18.22
CA ARG A 137 -8.18 21.76 19.45
C ARG A 137 -6.87 21.24 20.05
N ARG A 138 -5.94 20.80 19.19
CA ARG A 138 -4.62 20.34 19.62
C ARG A 138 -3.78 21.49 20.16
N LEU A 139 -3.76 22.64 19.50
CA LEU A 139 -3.03 23.83 19.97
C LEU A 139 -3.57 24.30 21.33
N LEU A 140 -4.89 24.34 21.52
CA LEU A 140 -5.51 24.66 22.82
C LEU A 140 -5.06 23.69 23.91
N THR A 141 -4.99 22.39 23.60
CA THR A 141 -4.45 21.37 24.55
C THR A 141 -2.97 21.60 24.86
N LEU A 142 -2.21 22.19 23.95
CA LEU A 142 -0.80 22.54 24.11
C LEU A 142 -0.60 23.94 24.73
N GLY A 143 -1.65 24.56 25.27
CA GLY A 143 -1.56 25.84 25.96
C GLY A 143 -1.63 27.06 25.04
N LEU A 144 -2.27 26.94 23.87
CA LEU A 144 -2.58 28.11 23.05
C LEU A 144 -3.48 29.08 23.83
N HIS A 145 -3.03 30.32 23.95
CA HIS A 145 -3.71 31.41 24.65
C HIS A 145 -3.53 32.74 23.92
N LEU A 146 -4.31 33.75 24.31
CA LEU A 146 -4.17 35.12 23.82
C LEU A 146 -3.27 35.91 24.79
N ASN A 147 -2.27 36.59 24.24
CA ASN A 147 -1.32 37.41 24.97
C ASN A 147 -1.14 38.75 24.24
N HIS A 148 -1.66 39.84 24.82
CA HIS A 148 -1.66 41.19 24.20
C HIS A 148 -2.12 41.15 22.73
N ASP A 149 -3.32 40.62 22.48
CA ASP A 149 -3.93 40.45 21.15
C ASP A 149 -3.16 39.56 20.15
N ARG A 150 -2.19 38.79 20.63
CA ARG A 150 -1.43 37.82 19.83
C ARG A 150 -1.64 36.41 20.36
N TRP A 151 -1.76 35.46 19.44
CA TRP A 151 -1.80 34.05 19.80
C TRP A 151 -0.41 33.56 20.20
N ALA A 152 -0.28 32.96 21.38
CA ALA A 152 0.94 32.38 21.90
C ALA A 152 0.70 30.96 22.41
N LEU A 153 1.71 30.09 22.32
CA LEU A 153 1.73 28.80 22.99
C LEU A 153 2.40 28.94 24.35
N ALA A 154 1.88 28.27 25.37
CA ALA A 154 2.55 28.18 26.67
C ALA A 154 3.96 27.61 26.48
N THR A 155 4.97 28.33 26.95
CA THR A 155 6.33 27.81 27.05
C THR A 155 6.35 26.76 28.14
N VAL A 156 6.78 25.54 27.79
CA VAL A 156 7.04 24.46 28.74
C VAL A 156 8.36 24.73 29.45
#